data_AF-A0A2G9Z078-F1
#
_entry.id   AF-A0A2G9Z078-F1
#
_cell.length_a   1.000
_cell.length_b   1.000
_cell.length_c   1.000
_cell.angle_alpha   90.00
_cell.angle_beta   90.00
_cell.angle_gamma   90.00
#
_symmetry.space_group_name_H-M   'P 1'
#
loop_
_entity.id
_entity.type
_entity.pdbx_description
1 polymer ?
#
loop_
_entity_poly.entity_id
_entity_poly.type
_entity_poly.pdbx_seq_one_letter_code
_entity_poly.pdbx_strand_id
1 'polypeptide(L)'
;MNSPKNIKLGVKEKRVNLTPNSTNLILLTSQKGHEIGEQFTMNLLGIPQQAMDIPEEQKVKVFLTSIEIFKKLSKLANAVDKYAEEEAKMVNEFKEKLRKDGKRIAHHSDILEAAIEEVLSQAKSTLDVTVKIYDPLFGIKLHTYEKNGDKLIGALRSNTPAQDKDKVERIINVVELFKPYSESIIRLRTTTQHYKNIQMTPMVAEINEKGSIDILLPKTSQEQTAKEFAEIVYHNIFVFIRDLLIFTFASKFYGGIVPVVIEEKGDRIKKIGVTISEDALQK
;
A
#
# COMPACT_ATOMS: atom_id res chain seq x y z
N MET A 1 44.33 26.25 -49.37
CA MET A 1 43.13 26.43 -48.53
C MET A 1 42.37 25.12 -48.52
N ASN A 2 42.59 24.29 -47.50
CA ASN A 2 41.89 23.01 -47.33
C ASN A 2 41.05 23.08 -46.05
N SER A 3 39.75 22.87 -46.18
CA SER A 3 38.80 22.74 -45.07
C SER A 3 39.03 21.42 -44.33
N PRO A 4 39.04 21.38 -42.98
CA PRO A 4 38.94 20.12 -42.25
C PRO A 4 37.48 19.71 -42.10
N LYS A 5 37.10 18.57 -42.69
CA LYS A 5 35.83 17.88 -42.41
C LYS A 5 35.97 17.03 -41.15
N ASN A 6 35.08 17.29 -40.19
CA ASN A 6 34.57 16.43 -39.10
C ASN A 6 35.36 15.16 -38.74
N ILE A 7 36.05 15.22 -37.60
CA ILE A 7 36.47 14.06 -36.83
C ILE A 7 35.27 13.60 -35.98
N LYS A 8 34.67 12.46 -36.34
CA LYS A 8 33.70 11.76 -35.48
C LYS A 8 34.46 11.08 -34.34
N LEU A 9 34.38 11.62 -33.13
CA LEU A 9 34.76 10.90 -31.91
C LEU A 9 33.65 9.90 -31.58
N GLY A 10 33.96 8.62 -31.78
CA GLY A 10 33.08 7.51 -31.48
C GLY A 10 32.89 7.31 -29.98
N VAL A 11 31.83 7.86 -29.42
CA VAL A 11 31.23 7.32 -28.20
C VAL A 11 30.27 6.23 -28.64
N LYS A 12 30.68 4.96 -28.52
CA LYS A 12 29.75 3.83 -28.62
C LYS A 12 28.77 3.96 -27.46
N GLU A 13 27.60 4.53 -27.71
CA GLU A 13 26.42 4.31 -26.88
C GLU A 13 26.23 2.80 -26.75
N LYS A 14 26.60 2.24 -25.60
CA LYS A 14 26.09 0.95 -25.17
C LYS A 14 24.61 1.17 -24.88
N ARG A 15 23.78 1.05 -25.93
CA ARG A 15 22.36 0.76 -25.75
C ARG A 15 22.28 -0.51 -24.93
N VAL A 16 21.94 -0.36 -23.66
CA VAL A 16 21.54 -1.49 -22.84
C VAL A 16 20.20 -1.93 -23.42
N ASN A 17 20.25 -2.88 -24.35
CA ASN A 17 19.07 -3.65 -24.72
C ASN A 17 18.63 -4.37 -23.45
N LEU A 18 17.65 -3.79 -22.74
CA LEU A 18 16.86 -4.49 -21.75
C LEU A 18 16.04 -5.53 -22.53
N THR A 19 16.64 -6.68 -22.81
CA THR A 19 15.90 -7.85 -23.24
C THR A 19 14.89 -8.19 -22.14
N PRO A 20 13.59 -8.33 -22.46
CA PRO A 20 12.53 -8.59 -21.49
C PRO A 20 12.50 -10.06 -21.06
N ASN A 21 13.65 -10.59 -20.61
CA ASN A 21 13.77 -11.99 -20.17
C ASN A 21 13.89 -12.15 -18.65
N SER A 22 13.45 -11.15 -17.89
CA SER A 22 13.22 -11.28 -16.44
C SER A 22 11.90 -10.64 -16.01
N THR A 23 10.88 -10.75 -16.86
CA THR A 23 9.49 -10.54 -16.46
C THR A 23 9.07 -11.73 -15.59
N ASN A 24 9.36 -11.65 -14.29
CA ASN A 24 8.35 -12.07 -13.32
C ASN A 24 7.21 -11.06 -13.45
N LEU A 25 6.44 -11.17 -14.54
CA LEU A 25 5.17 -10.51 -14.74
C LEU A 25 4.35 -10.89 -13.52
N ILE A 26 4.14 -9.92 -12.63
CA ILE A 26 3.21 -10.09 -11.52
C ILE A 26 1.86 -10.32 -12.19
N LEU A 27 1.41 -11.58 -12.21
CA LEU A 27 0.09 -11.95 -12.67
C LEU A 27 -0.89 -11.39 -11.64
N LEU A 28 -1.36 -10.17 -11.89
CA LEU A 28 -2.38 -9.48 -11.11
C LEU A 28 -3.76 -10.06 -11.48
N THR A 29 -4.03 -11.30 -11.10
CA THR A 29 -5.25 -12.03 -11.49
C THR A 29 -6.44 -11.78 -10.55
N SER A 30 -6.22 -11.17 -9.38
CA SER A 30 -7.29 -10.81 -8.43
C SER A 30 -7.84 -9.41 -8.70
N GLN A 31 -9.06 -9.13 -8.22
CA GLN A 31 -9.68 -7.79 -8.29
C GLN A 31 -8.80 -6.72 -7.62
N LYS A 32 -8.25 -7.03 -6.43
CA LYS A 32 -7.26 -6.19 -5.74
C LYS A 32 -5.98 -5.99 -6.56
N GLY A 33 -5.55 -7.02 -7.29
CA GLY A 33 -4.45 -6.93 -8.24
C GLY A 33 -4.75 -5.98 -9.41
N HIS A 34 -5.97 -5.99 -9.95
CA HIS A 34 -6.41 -5.06 -10.98
C HIS A 34 -6.44 -3.62 -10.46
N GLU A 35 -6.97 -3.37 -9.25
CA GLU A 35 -6.96 -2.05 -8.61
C GLU A 35 -5.51 -1.52 -8.43
N ILE A 36 -4.58 -2.38 -8.00
CA ILE A 36 -3.16 -2.05 -7.93
C ILE A 36 -2.61 -1.76 -9.33
N GLY A 37 -2.98 -2.54 -10.35
CA GLY A 37 -2.54 -2.38 -11.74
C GLY A 37 -3.07 -1.11 -12.41
N GLU A 38 -4.31 -0.71 -12.15
CA GLU A 38 -4.89 0.55 -12.61
C GLU A 38 -4.19 1.74 -11.95
N GLN A 39 -3.99 1.68 -10.64
CA GLN A 39 -3.27 2.73 -9.92
C GLN A 39 -1.79 2.79 -10.31
N PHE A 40 -1.17 1.64 -10.58
CA PHE A 40 0.16 1.52 -11.16
C PHE A 40 0.21 2.25 -12.51
N THR A 41 -0.72 1.95 -13.41
CA THR A 41 -0.82 2.58 -14.73
C THR A 41 -1.01 4.10 -14.62
N MET A 42 -1.93 4.58 -13.79
CA MET A 42 -2.18 6.01 -13.62
C MET A 42 -1.01 6.77 -12.98
N ASN A 43 -0.35 6.18 -11.96
CA ASN A 43 0.74 6.84 -11.26
C ASN A 43 2.10 6.72 -11.99
N LEU A 44 2.39 5.59 -12.66
CA LEU A 44 3.68 5.35 -13.32
C LEU A 44 3.74 5.73 -14.80
N LEU A 45 2.61 5.83 -15.52
CA LEU A 45 2.65 6.32 -16.90
C LEU A 45 2.48 7.84 -16.96
N GLY A 46 1.66 8.42 -16.08
CA GLY A 46 1.42 9.88 -16.08
C GLY A 46 2.62 10.68 -15.58
N ILE A 47 3.21 10.31 -14.45
CA ILE A 47 4.20 11.14 -13.75
C ILE A 47 5.58 11.14 -14.43
N PRO A 48 6.16 10.00 -14.87
CA PRO A 48 7.44 9.99 -15.58
C PRO A 48 7.37 10.58 -17.01
N GLN A 49 6.23 10.50 -17.69
CA GLN A 49 6.05 11.17 -18.99
C GLN A 49 5.98 12.70 -18.86
N GLN A 50 5.58 13.20 -17.69
CA GLN A 50 5.44 14.62 -17.41
C GLN A 50 6.63 15.22 -16.64
N ALA A 51 7.49 14.39 -16.06
CA ALA A 51 8.67 14.80 -15.30
C ALA A 51 9.90 15.10 -16.19
N MET A 52 9.75 16.01 -17.17
CA MET A 52 10.82 16.38 -18.09
C MET A 52 12.07 16.96 -17.40
N ASP A 53 11.93 17.49 -16.17
CA ASP A 53 12.96 18.30 -15.50
C ASP A 53 13.81 17.57 -14.46
N ILE A 54 13.57 16.28 -14.17
CA ILE A 54 14.44 15.52 -13.26
C ILE A 54 15.56 14.79 -14.01
N PRO A 55 16.78 14.72 -13.45
CA PRO A 55 17.87 13.93 -14.03
C PRO A 55 17.47 12.47 -14.26
N GLU A 56 17.98 11.87 -15.34
CA GLU A 56 17.65 10.49 -15.72
C GLU A 56 17.93 9.48 -14.57
N GLU A 57 19.03 9.67 -13.85
CA GLU A 57 19.36 8.84 -12.67
C GLU A 57 18.30 8.94 -11.56
N GLN A 58 17.70 10.12 -11.37
CA GLN A 58 16.61 10.31 -10.40
C GLN A 58 15.31 9.66 -10.91
N LYS A 59 15.00 9.77 -12.21
CA LYS A 59 13.85 9.07 -12.82
C LYS A 59 13.92 7.57 -12.58
N VAL A 60 15.09 6.97 -12.81
CA VAL A 60 15.31 5.54 -12.58
C VAL A 60 15.08 5.19 -11.10
N LYS A 61 15.58 6.00 -10.16
CA LYS A 61 15.36 5.77 -8.72
C LYS A 61 13.88 5.90 -8.33
N VAL A 62 13.16 6.91 -8.84
CA VAL A 62 11.72 7.05 -8.62
C VAL A 62 10.97 5.82 -9.14
N PHE A 63 11.28 5.39 -10.35
CA PHE A 63 10.66 4.23 -10.99
C PHE A 63 10.89 2.94 -10.20
N LEU A 64 12.15 2.65 -9.84
CA LEU A 64 12.50 1.46 -9.06
C LEU A 64 11.87 1.46 -7.67
N THR A 65 11.86 2.62 -6.99
CA THR A 65 11.22 2.76 -5.68
C THR A 65 9.72 2.54 -5.78
N SER A 66 9.07 3.09 -6.81
CA SER A 66 7.64 2.88 -7.06
C SER A 66 7.33 1.40 -7.28
N ILE A 67 8.12 0.68 -8.09
CA ILE A 67 8.00 -0.77 -8.24
C ILE A 67 8.14 -1.50 -6.90
N GLU A 68 9.07 -1.09 -6.05
CA GLU A 68 9.24 -1.70 -4.71
C GLU A 68 7.99 -1.51 -3.85
N ILE A 69 7.38 -0.31 -3.87
CA ILE A 69 6.13 -0.01 -3.16
C ILE A 69 5.00 -0.92 -3.65
N PHE A 70 4.80 -1.02 -4.96
CA PHE A 70 3.75 -1.86 -5.53
C PHE A 70 3.97 -3.36 -5.28
N LYS A 71 5.22 -3.82 -5.28
CA LYS A 71 5.57 -5.19 -4.86
C LYS A 71 5.17 -5.44 -3.40
N LYS A 72 5.30 -4.46 -2.51
CA LYS A 72 4.88 -4.58 -1.11
C LYS A 72 3.36 -4.56 -0.95
N LEU A 73 2.66 -3.69 -1.67
CA LEU A 73 1.19 -3.71 -1.74
C LEU A 73 0.66 -5.04 -2.27
N SER A 74 1.28 -5.61 -3.30
CA SER A 74 0.92 -6.93 -3.83
C SER A 74 1.12 -8.04 -2.79
N LYS A 75 2.21 -7.99 -2.03
CA LYS A 75 2.42 -8.94 -0.91
C LYS A 75 1.37 -8.80 0.18
N LEU A 76 0.95 -7.57 0.49
CA LEU A 76 -0.14 -7.34 1.43
C LEU A 76 -1.47 -7.90 0.91
N ALA A 77 -1.81 -7.66 -0.36
CA ALA A 77 -2.99 -8.22 -0.99
C ALA A 77 -2.98 -9.76 -0.93
N ASN A 78 -1.86 -10.39 -1.31
CA ASN A 78 -1.69 -11.83 -1.24
C ASN A 78 -1.81 -12.38 0.17
N ALA A 79 -1.35 -11.66 1.20
CA ALA A 79 -1.52 -12.08 2.59
C ALA A 79 -3.00 -12.10 3.01
N VAL A 80 -3.79 -11.12 2.56
CA VAL A 80 -5.25 -11.10 2.81
C VAL A 80 -5.95 -12.23 2.04
N ASP A 81 -5.58 -12.45 0.78
CA ASP A 81 -6.18 -13.50 -0.05
C ASP A 81 -5.84 -14.89 0.53
N LYS A 82 -4.60 -15.09 0.97
CA LYS A 82 -4.17 -16.29 1.70
C LYS A 82 -4.97 -16.53 2.97
N TYR A 83 -5.26 -15.49 3.78
CA TYR A 83 -6.14 -15.63 4.95
C TYR A 83 -7.52 -16.18 4.55
N ALA A 84 -8.13 -15.58 3.52
CA ALA A 84 -9.44 -15.99 3.03
C ALA A 84 -9.45 -17.44 2.49
N GLU A 85 -8.38 -17.84 1.79
CA GLU A 85 -8.21 -19.22 1.31
C GLU A 85 -8.10 -20.22 2.47
N GLU A 86 -7.28 -19.92 3.48
CA GLU A 86 -7.11 -20.80 4.65
C GLU A 86 -8.39 -20.88 5.49
N GLU A 87 -9.11 -19.78 5.68
CA GLU A 87 -10.42 -19.77 6.35
C GLU A 87 -11.41 -20.65 5.60
N ALA A 88 -11.50 -20.51 4.27
CA ALA A 88 -12.41 -21.31 3.45
C ALA A 88 -12.09 -22.81 3.49
N LYS A 89 -10.81 -23.19 3.49
CA LYS A 89 -10.38 -24.58 3.67
C LYS A 89 -10.84 -25.12 5.02
N MET A 90 -10.58 -24.39 6.10
CA MET A 90 -10.94 -24.81 7.45
C MET A 90 -12.46 -24.95 7.63
N VAL A 91 -13.22 -23.98 7.10
CA VAL A 91 -14.69 -24.04 7.08
C VAL A 91 -15.19 -25.32 6.42
N ASN A 92 -14.63 -25.69 5.26
CA ASN A 92 -15.02 -26.91 4.56
C ASN A 92 -14.65 -28.17 5.33
N GLU A 93 -13.45 -28.23 5.92
CA GLU A 93 -13.04 -29.34 6.77
C GLU A 93 -13.97 -29.53 7.98
N PHE A 94 -14.43 -28.42 8.58
CA PHE A 94 -15.31 -28.45 9.75
C PHE A 94 -16.70 -28.94 9.38
N LYS A 95 -17.23 -28.51 8.21
CA LYS A 95 -18.48 -29.04 7.67
C LYS A 95 -18.41 -30.55 7.47
N GLU A 96 -17.33 -31.05 6.88
CA GLU A 96 -17.17 -32.48 6.61
C GLU A 96 -17.01 -33.30 7.90
N LYS A 97 -16.23 -32.82 8.87
CA LYS A 97 -16.09 -33.48 10.19
C LYS A 97 -17.42 -33.49 10.94
N LEU A 98 -18.13 -32.37 10.98
CA LEU A 98 -19.41 -32.27 11.67
C LEU A 98 -20.49 -33.16 11.04
N ARG A 99 -20.51 -33.30 9.71
CA ARG A 99 -21.39 -34.25 8.99
C ARG A 99 -21.13 -35.71 9.37
N LYS A 100 -19.87 -36.07 9.61
CA LYS A 100 -19.47 -37.45 9.95
C LYS A 100 -19.71 -37.76 11.43
N ASP A 101 -19.31 -36.86 12.31
CA ASP A 101 -19.22 -37.13 13.74
C ASP A 101 -20.43 -36.60 14.52
N GLY A 102 -21.21 -35.67 13.95
CA GLY A 102 -22.38 -35.05 14.57
C GLY A 102 -22.07 -34.19 15.81
N LYS A 103 -20.78 -33.99 16.13
CA LYS A 103 -20.32 -33.33 17.36
C LYS A 103 -19.85 -31.92 17.08
N ARG A 104 -20.28 -30.98 17.93
CA ARG A 104 -19.79 -29.60 17.95
C ARG A 104 -18.26 -29.56 17.95
N ILE A 105 -17.70 -28.73 17.06
CA ILE A 105 -16.25 -28.53 16.91
C ILE A 105 -15.94 -27.11 17.32
N ALA A 106 -14.93 -26.91 18.17
CA ALA A 106 -14.37 -25.60 18.49
C ALA A 106 -12.84 -25.69 18.43
N HIS A 107 -12.20 -24.79 17.69
CA HIS A 107 -10.77 -24.84 17.44
C HIS A 107 -10.16 -23.44 17.35
N HIS A 108 -9.06 -23.24 18.07
CA HIS A 108 -8.17 -22.10 17.85
C HIS A 108 -7.19 -22.49 16.75
N SER A 109 -7.06 -21.66 15.72
CA SER A 109 -6.21 -21.94 14.57
C SER A 109 -4.98 -21.04 14.56
N ASP A 110 -3.84 -21.63 14.91
CA ASP A 110 -2.52 -20.98 14.79
C ASP A 110 -2.22 -20.56 13.34
N ILE A 111 -2.76 -21.29 12.35
CA ILE A 111 -2.60 -20.98 10.92
C ILE A 111 -3.30 -19.66 10.58
N LEU A 112 -4.55 -19.48 11.05
CA LEU A 112 -5.29 -18.24 10.82
C LEU A 112 -4.68 -17.07 11.61
N GLU A 113 -4.19 -17.30 12.84
CA GLU A 113 -3.46 -16.28 13.62
C GLU A 113 -2.20 -15.82 12.87
N ALA A 114 -1.37 -16.77 12.41
CA ALA A 114 -0.17 -16.49 11.66
C ALA A 114 -0.45 -15.75 10.33
N ALA A 115 -1.56 -16.07 9.66
CA ALA A 115 -1.98 -15.37 8.45
C ALA A 115 -2.33 -13.89 8.73
N ILE A 116 -3.00 -13.57 9.84
CA ILE A 116 -3.24 -12.18 10.24
C ILE A 116 -1.93 -11.46 10.63
N GLU A 117 -1.02 -12.14 11.31
CA GLU A 117 0.30 -11.58 11.60
C GLU A 117 1.09 -11.26 10.32
N GLU A 118 0.96 -12.09 9.30
CA GLU A 118 1.52 -11.83 7.97
C GLU A 118 0.94 -10.55 7.35
N VAL A 119 -0.38 -10.36 7.42
CA VAL A 119 -1.06 -9.13 6.97
C VAL A 119 -0.48 -7.89 7.67
N LEU A 120 -0.38 -7.93 9.01
CA LEU A 120 0.19 -6.83 9.80
C LEU A 120 1.67 -6.56 9.45
N SER A 121 2.45 -7.60 9.22
CA SER A 121 3.86 -7.51 8.83
C SER A 121 4.02 -6.86 7.45
N GLN A 122 3.22 -7.28 6.46
CA GLN A 122 3.25 -6.69 5.13
C GLN A 122 2.74 -5.24 5.12
N ALA A 123 1.74 -4.91 5.94
CA ALA A 123 1.23 -3.55 6.10
C ALA A 123 2.35 -2.60 6.56
N LYS A 124 3.06 -2.97 7.63
CA LYS A 124 4.21 -2.17 8.12
C LYS A 124 5.34 -2.10 7.08
N SER A 125 5.68 -3.22 6.46
CA SER A 125 6.73 -3.23 5.44
C SER A 125 6.39 -2.33 4.24
N THR A 126 5.11 -2.20 3.88
CA THR A 126 4.65 -1.31 2.81
C THR A 126 4.85 0.16 3.18
N LEU A 127 4.50 0.55 4.41
CA LEU A 127 4.75 1.90 4.92
C LEU A 127 6.24 2.25 4.89
N ASP A 128 7.11 1.34 5.33
CA ASP A 128 8.57 1.54 5.37
C ASP A 128 9.19 1.74 3.98
N VAL A 129 8.72 1.00 2.98
CA VAL A 129 9.21 1.19 1.61
C VAL A 129 8.69 2.48 1.01
N THR A 130 7.46 2.89 1.34
CA THR A 130 6.84 4.09 0.75
C THR A 130 7.61 5.36 1.07
N VAL A 131 8.13 5.51 2.29
CA VAL A 131 8.89 6.72 2.66
C VAL A 131 10.22 6.87 1.92
N LYS A 132 10.71 5.82 1.24
CA LYS A 132 11.94 5.90 0.45
C LYS A 132 11.77 6.76 -0.80
N ILE A 133 10.52 6.99 -1.27
CA ILE A 133 10.24 7.79 -2.47
C ILE A 133 10.69 9.26 -2.32
N TYR A 134 10.87 9.73 -1.07
CA TYR A 134 11.25 11.09 -0.78
C TYR A 134 12.75 11.38 -1.02
N ASP A 135 13.62 10.36 -1.06
CA ASP A 135 15.04 10.55 -1.40
C ASP A 135 15.20 11.03 -2.85
N PRO A 136 14.70 10.31 -3.87
CA PRO A 136 14.86 10.76 -5.25
C PRO A 136 14.02 11.99 -5.61
N LEU A 137 12.97 12.33 -4.86
CA LEU A 137 12.11 13.50 -5.17
C LEU A 137 12.52 14.77 -4.42
N PHE A 138 12.91 14.65 -3.14
CA PHE A 138 13.17 15.78 -2.25
C PHE A 138 14.57 15.74 -1.61
N GLY A 139 15.38 14.72 -1.88
CA GLY A 139 16.67 14.51 -1.21
C GLY A 139 16.53 14.09 0.25
N ILE A 140 15.33 13.67 0.67
CA ILE A 140 15.02 13.31 2.05
C ILE A 140 15.22 11.81 2.25
N LYS A 141 16.28 11.44 2.97
CA LYS A 141 16.64 10.04 3.22
C LYS A 141 15.88 9.46 4.40
N LEU A 142 14.87 8.64 4.10
CA LEU A 142 14.11 7.88 5.08
C LEU A 142 14.19 6.39 4.76
N HIS A 143 14.51 5.59 5.79
CA HIS A 143 14.58 4.14 5.66
C HIS A 143 13.30 3.42 6.14
N THR A 144 12.52 4.08 6.99
CA THR A 144 11.39 3.51 7.74
C THR A 144 10.36 4.61 8.03
N TYR A 145 9.08 4.22 8.13
CA TYR A 145 7.94 5.09 8.50
C TYR A 145 7.93 5.43 10.01
N GLU A 146 9.05 5.22 10.71
CA GLU A 146 9.27 5.40 12.15
C GLU A 146 8.41 6.46 12.85
N LYS A 147 8.01 6.14 14.09
CA LYS A 147 7.17 7.02 14.93
C LYS A 147 5.86 7.40 14.24
N ASN A 148 5.23 6.44 13.54
CA ASN A 148 3.92 6.59 12.90
C ASN A 148 3.84 7.82 11.97
N GLY A 149 4.91 8.07 11.21
CA GLY A 149 4.99 9.19 10.26
C GLY A 149 5.61 10.48 10.82
N ASP A 150 5.85 10.62 12.12
CA ASP A 150 6.46 11.84 12.69
C ASP A 150 7.84 12.14 12.11
N LYS A 151 8.62 11.09 11.80
CA LYS A 151 9.92 11.25 11.16
C LYS A 151 9.80 11.83 9.75
N LEU A 152 8.78 11.42 9.00
CA LEU A 152 8.50 11.97 7.67
C LEU A 152 8.06 13.43 7.78
N ILE A 153 7.13 13.75 8.69
CA ILE A 153 6.66 15.13 8.93
C ILE A 153 7.83 16.04 9.31
N GLY A 154 8.65 15.63 10.27
CA GLY A 154 9.81 16.42 10.71
C GLY A 154 10.82 16.64 9.58
N ALA A 155 11.08 15.60 8.78
CA ALA A 155 11.98 15.70 7.64
C ALA A 155 11.44 16.63 6.55
N LEU A 156 10.14 16.56 6.27
CA LEU A 156 9.47 17.43 5.32
C LEU A 156 9.50 18.89 5.77
N ARG A 157 9.19 19.18 7.03
CA ARG A 157 9.25 20.56 7.57
C ARG A 157 10.66 21.15 7.57
N SER A 158 11.69 20.31 7.81
CA SER A 158 13.07 20.77 7.98
C SER A 158 13.85 20.90 6.67
N ASN A 159 13.57 20.05 5.67
CA ASN A 159 14.36 19.94 4.45
C ASN A 159 13.68 20.55 3.22
N THR A 160 12.43 21.01 3.34
CA THR A 160 11.71 21.63 2.21
C THR A 160 12.04 23.12 2.11
N PRO A 161 12.45 23.64 0.92
CA PRO A 161 12.62 25.07 0.69
C PRO A 161 11.35 25.87 1.00
N ALA A 162 11.50 27.13 1.43
CA ALA A 162 10.38 27.99 1.85
C ALA A 162 9.26 28.10 0.78
N GLN A 163 9.64 28.17 -0.49
CA GLN A 163 8.74 28.27 -1.64
C GLN A 163 7.87 27.02 -1.90
N ASP A 164 8.22 25.87 -1.31
CA ASP A 164 7.50 24.61 -1.50
C ASP A 164 6.79 24.14 -0.21
N LYS A 165 6.85 24.94 0.87
CA LYS A 165 6.23 24.59 2.17
C LYS A 165 4.73 24.32 2.06
N ASP A 166 3.98 25.16 1.36
CA ASP A 166 2.53 25.00 1.20
C ASP A 166 2.16 23.72 0.44
N LYS A 167 3.02 23.29 -0.50
CA LYS A 167 2.82 22.04 -1.24
C LYS A 167 3.03 20.85 -0.32
N VAL A 168 4.09 20.89 0.48
CA VAL A 168 4.47 19.81 1.40
C VAL A 168 3.56 19.73 2.63
N GLU A 169 2.91 20.81 3.06
CA GLU A 169 1.95 20.78 4.16
C GLU A 169 0.75 19.88 3.85
N ARG A 170 0.38 19.72 2.57
CA ARG A 170 -0.67 18.78 2.15
C ARG A 170 -0.26 17.32 2.38
N ILE A 171 1.00 16.99 2.13
CA ILE A 171 1.56 15.67 2.44
C ILE A 171 1.53 15.43 3.95
N ILE A 172 1.92 16.45 4.73
CA ILE A 172 1.90 16.40 6.20
C ILE A 172 0.49 16.11 6.71
N ASN A 173 -0.53 16.82 6.21
CA ASN A 173 -1.93 16.61 6.60
C ASN A 173 -2.39 15.17 6.35
N VAL A 174 -2.04 14.57 5.21
CA VAL A 174 -2.39 13.16 4.91
C VAL A 174 -1.71 12.20 5.90
N VAL A 175 -0.46 12.45 6.26
CA VAL A 175 0.27 11.66 7.26
C VAL A 175 -0.33 11.83 8.65
N GLU A 176 -0.68 13.06 9.05
CA GLU A 176 -1.30 13.36 10.35
C GLU A 176 -2.69 12.73 10.48
N LEU A 177 -3.52 12.77 9.43
CA LEU A 177 -4.82 12.11 9.41
C LEU A 177 -4.73 10.59 9.53
N PHE A 178 -3.70 9.98 8.91
CA PHE A 178 -3.49 8.54 8.95
C PHE A 178 -2.79 8.07 10.24
N LYS A 179 -2.12 8.97 10.96
CA LYS A 179 -1.29 8.66 12.13
C LYS A 179 -2.02 7.81 13.19
N PRO A 180 -3.24 8.14 13.66
CA PRO A 180 -3.93 7.34 14.67
C PRO A 180 -4.15 5.89 14.23
N TYR A 181 -4.48 5.70 12.96
CA TYR A 181 -4.67 4.36 12.39
C TYR A 181 -3.33 3.60 12.29
N SER A 182 -2.30 4.21 11.71
CA SER A 182 -0.98 3.58 11.59
C SER A 182 -0.39 3.19 12.94
N GLU A 183 -0.58 4.02 13.98
CA GLU A 183 -0.17 3.71 15.34
C GLU A 183 -0.87 2.47 15.87
N SER A 184 -2.18 2.35 15.65
CA SER A 184 -2.96 1.18 16.09
C SER A 184 -2.45 -0.12 15.46
N ILE A 185 -2.16 -0.11 14.15
CA ILE A 185 -1.67 -1.26 13.40
C ILE A 185 -0.23 -1.61 13.78
N ILE A 186 0.64 -0.60 13.93
CA ILE A 186 2.05 -0.80 14.32
C ILE A 186 2.14 -1.34 15.75
N ARG A 187 1.33 -0.80 16.67
CA ARG A 187 1.25 -1.30 18.04
C ARG A 187 0.79 -2.75 18.04
N LEU A 188 -0.31 -3.08 17.35
CA LEU A 188 -0.80 -4.45 17.27
C LEU A 188 0.26 -5.41 16.73
N ARG A 189 0.91 -5.05 15.62
CA ARG A 189 2.04 -5.81 15.04
C ARG A 189 3.20 -6.00 16.02
N THR A 190 3.54 -4.96 16.77
CA THR A 190 4.64 -5.00 17.75
C THR A 190 4.27 -5.90 18.92
N THR A 191 3.03 -5.80 19.39
CA THR A 191 2.50 -6.66 20.44
C THR A 191 2.52 -8.13 20.00
N THR A 192 2.10 -8.41 18.75
CA THR A 192 2.06 -9.78 18.24
C THR A 192 3.43 -10.40 18.11
N GLN A 193 4.41 -9.65 17.63
CA GLN A 193 5.78 -10.15 17.46
C GLN A 193 6.57 -10.36 18.76
N HIS A 194 6.28 -9.60 19.81
CA HIS A 194 7.13 -9.56 21.00
C HIS A 194 6.51 -10.16 22.25
N TYR A 195 5.18 -10.27 22.33
CA TYR A 195 4.52 -10.59 23.60
C TYR A 195 3.52 -11.75 23.53
N LYS A 196 2.64 -11.81 22.53
CA LYS A 196 1.61 -12.86 22.37
C LYS A 196 1.11 -12.92 20.93
N ASN A 197 0.73 -14.09 20.42
CA ASN A 197 0.00 -14.18 19.14
C ASN A 197 -1.25 -13.27 19.15
N ILE A 198 -1.72 -12.90 17.95
CA ILE A 198 -2.99 -12.20 17.85
C ILE A 198 -4.11 -13.08 18.41
N GLN A 199 -4.80 -12.61 19.46
CA GLN A 199 -5.88 -13.39 20.05
C GLN A 199 -7.14 -13.26 19.21
N MET A 200 -7.58 -14.38 18.64
CA MET A 200 -8.84 -14.49 17.94
C MET A 200 -9.78 -15.43 18.68
N THR A 201 -11.09 -15.24 18.52
CA THR A 201 -12.04 -16.24 18.99
C THR A 201 -11.86 -17.55 18.19
N PRO A 202 -12.14 -18.72 18.79
CA PRO A 202 -12.09 -19.97 18.06
C PRO A 202 -13.12 -20.00 16.93
N MET A 203 -12.82 -20.72 15.87
CA MET A 203 -13.84 -21.14 14.90
C MET A 203 -14.71 -22.21 15.56
N VAL A 204 -16.03 -22.07 15.45
CA VAL A 204 -16.98 -23.03 16.00
C VAL A 204 -17.91 -23.52 14.90
N ALA A 205 -18.11 -24.84 14.81
CA ALA A 205 -19.09 -25.45 13.93
C ALA A 205 -20.06 -26.32 14.74
N GLU A 206 -21.35 -26.12 14.56
CA GLU A 206 -22.41 -26.84 15.26
C GLU A 206 -23.64 -27.10 14.39
N ILE A 207 -24.41 -28.14 14.72
CA ILE A 207 -25.68 -28.43 14.07
C ILE A 207 -26.75 -27.69 14.87
N ASN A 208 -27.52 -26.83 14.21
CA ASN A 208 -28.56 -26.06 14.85
C ASN A 208 -29.85 -26.86 15.04
N GLU A 209 -30.86 -26.25 15.68
CA GLU A 209 -32.15 -26.88 15.96
C GLU A 209 -32.91 -27.32 14.69
N LYS A 210 -32.58 -26.76 13.53
CA LYS A 210 -33.16 -27.09 12.23
C LYS A 210 -32.38 -28.19 11.49
N GLY A 211 -31.32 -28.72 12.10
CA GLY A 211 -30.45 -29.73 11.49
C GLY A 211 -29.46 -29.17 10.46
N SER A 212 -29.35 -27.85 10.30
CA SER A 212 -28.34 -27.24 9.42
C SER A 212 -27.05 -26.95 10.17
N ILE A 213 -25.94 -26.86 9.42
CA ILE A 213 -24.61 -26.57 9.98
C ILE A 213 -24.42 -25.06 10.06
N ASP A 214 -24.25 -24.55 11.27
CA ASP A 214 -23.88 -23.17 11.55
C ASP A 214 -22.39 -23.09 11.88
N ILE A 215 -21.72 -22.06 11.35
CA ILE A 215 -20.29 -21.82 11.55
C ILE A 215 -20.08 -20.40 12.04
N LEU A 216 -19.51 -20.30 13.23
CA LEU A 216 -19.03 -19.05 13.82
C LEU A 216 -17.58 -18.87 13.43
N LEU A 217 -17.32 -17.81 12.65
CA LEU A 217 -15.99 -17.46 12.18
C LEU A 217 -15.13 -16.83 13.29
N PRO A 218 -13.79 -16.95 13.22
CA PRO A 218 -12.89 -16.27 14.12
C PRO A 218 -13.06 -14.75 14.08
N LYS A 219 -13.05 -14.13 15.25
CA LYS A 219 -13.18 -12.68 15.42
C LYS A 219 -11.97 -12.10 16.14
N THR A 220 -11.57 -10.90 15.72
CA THR A 220 -10.52 -10.09 16.37
C THR A 220 -11.10 -9.14 17.43
N SER A 221 -12.42 -8.91 17.40
CA SER A 221 -13.17 -8.14 18.40
C SER A 221 -14.61 -8.64 18.48
N GLN A 222 -15.46 -8.06 19.33
CA GLN A 222 -16.86 -8.51 19.45
C GLN A 222 -17.64 -8.36 18.13
N GLU A 223 -17.34 -7.32 17.36
CA GLU A 223 -18.09 -6.91 16.17
C GLU A 223 -17.41 -7.27 14.85
N GLN A 224 -16.12 -7.62 14.87
CA GLN A 224 -15.32 -7.76 13.66
C GLN A 224 -14.75 -9.17 13.50
N THR A 225 -15.02 -9.80 12.37
CA THR A 225 -14.36 -11.04 11.97
C THR A 225 -12.91 -10.78 11.59
N ALA A 226 -12.06 -11.80 11.75
CA ALA A 226 -10.66 -11.68 11.38
C ALA A 226 -10.44 -11.45 9.87
N LYS A 227 -11.33 -11.99 9.02
CA LYS A 227 -11.37 -11.68 7.59
C LYS A 227 -11.63 -10.20 7.32
N GLU A 228 -12.69 -9.63 7.90
CA GLU A 228 -13.01 -8.20 7.75
C GLU A 228 -11.87 -7.32 8.25
N PHE A 229 -11.23 -7.71 9.36
CA PHE A 229 -10.04 -7.03 9.85
C PHE A 229 -8.92 -7.00 8.80
N ALA A 230 -8.58 -8.14 8.21
CA ALA A 230 -7.55 -8.24 7.17
C ALA A 230 -7.86 -7.36 5.95
N GLU A 231 -9.11 -7.37 5.51
CA GLU A 231 -9.58 -6.55 4.38
C GLU A 231 -9.50 -5.05 4.68
N ILE A 232 -9.90 -4.63 5.88
CA ILE A 232 -9.78 -3.23 6.34
C ILE A 232 -8.32 -2.79 6.41
N VAL A 233 -7.41 -3.65 6.90
CA VAL A 233 -5.97 -3.35 6.93
C VAL A 233 -5.44 -3.10 5.52
N TYR A 234 -5.76 -3.98 4.56
CA TYR A 234 -5.36 -3.78 3.18
C TYR A 234 -5.93 -2.49 2.60
N HIS A 235 -7.24 -2.27 2.74
CA HIS A 235 -7.92 -1.11 2.17
C HIS A 235 -7.33 0.21 2.67
N ASN A 236 -7.19 0.35 4.00
CA ASN A 236 -6.70 1.59 4.60
C ASN A 236 -5.24 1.86 4.23
N ILE A 237 -4.39 0.82 4.18
CA ILE A 237 -3.00 0.96 3.73
C ILE A 237 -2.98 1.36 2.25
N PHE A 238 -3.72 0.66 1.39
CA PHE A 238 -3.77 0.96 -0.04
C PHE A 238 -4.19 2.40 -0.32
N VAL A 239 -5.30 2.85 0.28
CA VAL A 239 -5.80 4.23 0.14
C VAL A 239 -4.77 5.24 0.62
N PHE A 240 -4.16 5.01 1.79
CA PHE A 240 -3.12 5.91 2.30
C PHE A 240 -1.91 5.99 1.37
N ILE A 241 -1.37 4.86 0.88
CA ILE A 241 -0.23 4.85 -0.03
C ILE A 241 -0.58 5.56 -1.34
N ARG A 242 -1.77 5.30 -1.89
CA ARG A 242 -2.26 5.96 -3.10
C ARG A 242 -2.26 7.48 -2.93
N ASP A 243 -2.94 7.96 -1.90
CA ASP A 243 -3.11 9.39 -1.65
C ASP A 243 -1.74 10.04 -1.36
N LEU A 244 -0.91 9.39 -0.53
CA LEU A 244 0.42 9.88 -0.21
C LEU A 244 1.28 10.02 -1.48
N LEU A 245 1.29 9.02 -2.36
CA LEU A 245 2.04 9.09 -3.62
C LEU A 245 1.52 10.21 -4.52
N ILE A 246 0.20 10.31 -4.70
CA ILE A 246 -0.42 11.37 -5.51
C ILE A 246 0.02 12.75 -5.01
N PHE A 247 -0.08 13.02 -3.71
CA PHE A 247 0.32 14.33 -3.16
C PHE A 247 1.83 14.55 -3.20
N THR A 248 2.62 13.49 -3.03
CA THR A 248 4.09 13.57 -3.15
C THR A 248 4.48 14.00 -4.56
N PHE A 249 3.89 13.37 -5.58
CA PHE A 249 4.17 13.67 -6.97
C PHE A 249 3.59 15.02 -7.40
N ALA A 250 2.36 15.34 -6.99
CA ALA A 250 1.76 16.65 -7.22
C ALA A 250 2.62 17.77 -6.64
N SER A 251 3.08 17.62 -5.39
CA SER A 251 3.92 18.64 -4.74
C SER A 251 5.24 18.86 -5.47
N LYS A 252 5.80 17.83 -6.11
CA LYS A 252 7.05 17.92 -6.85
C LYS A 252 6.88 18.46 -8.27
N PHE A 253 5.85 18.02 -8.99
CA PHE A 253 5.73 18.22 -10.44
C PHE A 253 4.58 19.16 -10.84
N TYR A 254 3.56 19.34 -9.99
CA TYR A 254 2.35 20.07 -10.31
C TYR A 254 1.91 20.99 -9.18
N GLY A 255 2.31 22.27 -9.26
CA GLY A 255 1.79 23.30 -8.35
C GLY A 255 0.27 23.51 -8.44
N GLY A 256 -0.36 23.05 -9.52
CA GLY A 256 -1.79 23.16 -9.79
C GLY A 256 -2.67 22.05 -9.27
N ILE A 257 -2.12 20.93 -8.78
CA ILE A 257 -2.95 19.82 -8.32
C ILE A 257 -3.38 20.07 -6.87
N VAL A 258 -4.69 20.21 -6.63
CA VAL A 258 -5.29 20.55 -5.33
C VAL A 258 -6.15 19.38 -4.82
N PRO A 259 -5.92 18.89 -3.58
CA PRO A 259 -6.85 17.97 -2.95
C PRO A 259 -8.22 18.62 -2.80
N VAL A 260 -9.27 17.91 -3.14
CA VAL A 260 -10.64 18.27 -2.76
C VAL A 260 -11.19 17.21 -1.84
N VAL A 261 -11.79 17.61 -0.73
CA VAL A 261 -12.58 16.69 0.09
C VAL A 261 -13.88 16.46 -0.66
N ILE A 262 -14.09 15.25 -1.14
CA ILE A 262 -15.34 14.85 -1.78
C ILE A 262 -16.22 14.27 -0.67
N GLU A 263 -17.24 15.04 -0.29
CA GLU A 263 -18.31 14.55 0.55
C GLU A 263 -19.33 13.81 -0.33
N GLU A 264 -19.31 12.47 -0.28
CA GLU A 264 -20.39 11.69 -0.86
C GLU A 264 -21.64 11.83 0.02
N LYS A 265 -22.78 12.16 -0.59
CA LYS A 265 -24.08 12.21 0.11
C LYS A 265 -24.47 10.79 0.54
N GLY A 266 -24.25 10.49 1.81
CA GLY A 266 -24.55 9.21 2.45
C GLY A 266 -23.53 8.96 3.55
N ASP A 267 -23.99 8.83 4.77
CA ASP A 267 -23.18 8.89 5.98
C ASP A 267 -21.89 8.04 5.95
N ARG A 268 -20.75 8.73 6.22
CA ARG A 268 -19.47 8.23 6.80
C ARG A 268 -18.25 7.98 5.92
N ILE A 269 -18.16 8.43 4.68
CA ILE A 269 -16.88 8.37 3.94
C ILE A 269 -16.50 9.74 3.36
N LYS A 270 -15.52 10.40 3.99
CA LYS A 270 -14.79 11.53 3.39
C LYS A 270 -13.72 10.96 2.47
N LYS A 271 -13.87 11.11 1.16
CA LYS A 271 -12.83 10.73 0.18
C LYS A 271 -11.97 11.96 -0.10
N ILE A 272 -10.66 11.77 -0.18
CA ILE A 272 -9.74 12.79 -0.68
C ILE A 272 -9.63 12.59 -2.19
N GLY A 273 -10.16 13.54 -2.95
CA GLY A 273 -10.06 13.62 -4.40
C GLY A 273 -8.99 14.62 -4.83
N VAL A 274 -8.85 14.79 -6.14
CA VAL A 274 -7.83 15.64 -6.76
C VAL A 274 -8.50 16.52 -7.81
N THR A 275 -8.25 17.83 -7.78
CA THR A 275 -8.66 18.79 -8.82
C THR A 275 -7.44 19.54 -9.36
N ILE A 276 -7.58 20.19 -10.52
CA ILE A 276 -6.57 21.07 -11.10
C ILE A 276 -7.02 22.51 -10.85
N SER A 277 -6.17 23.32 -10.21
CA SER A 277 -6.35 24.75 -10.00
C SER A 277 -6.28 25.48 -11.33
N GLU A 278 -7.26 26.36 -11.58
CA GLU A 278 -7.34 27.17 -12.81
C GLU A 278 -6.12 28.08 -13.00
N ASP A 279 -5.47 28.51 -11.91
CA ASP A 279 -4.25 29.33 -11.95
C ASP A 279 -3.04 28.59 -12.56
N ALA A 280 -3.06 27.25 -12.55
CA ALA A 280 -2.01 26.43 -13.16
C ALA A 280 -2.21 26.18 -14.66
N LEU A 281 -3.38 26.51 -15.21
CA LEU A 281 -3.68 26.43 -16.65
C LEU A 281 -3.34 27.74 -17.39
N GLN A 282 -2.95 28.81 -16.66
CA GLN A 282 -2.64 30.13 -17.22
C GLN A 282 -1.14 30.43 -17.33
N LYS A 283 -0.25 29.44 -17.09
CA LYS A 283 1.21 29.57 -17.27
C LYS A 283 1.72 28.72 -18.41
#